data_AF-A0A7T5E0Y3-F1
#
_entry.id   AF-A0A7T5E0Y3-F1
#
_cell.length_a   1.000
_cell.length_b   1.000
_cell.length_c   1.000
_cell.angle_alpha   90.00
_cell.angle_beta   90.00
_cell.angle_gamma   90.00
#
_symmetry.space_group_name_H-M   'P 1'
#
loop_
_entity.id
_entity.type
_entity.pdbx_description
1 polymer ?
#
loop_
_entity_poly.entity_id
_entity_poly.type
_entity_poly.pdbx_seq_one_letter_code
_entity_poly.pdbx_strand_id
1 'polypeptide(L)'
;MKAKPLALAVGVALFVGGGALAFWALGRRSSLMQGLPAGANAIPSNAVVVASLSTDEGQWRRLRQFGTAETQAQFDQALVDWRDRLLTDAGLNFNADLRPWVGSEITLAVLPSDRPGASPLTDLEGSLASNVVVALPINNVGQAQQGLGNRLVQAEGIGDNPYRGITIQQMESGEGEPIYGAVLSPELALVSPQVALLRQSIDAFRDNQSVVERPGFTRAFEQVERSRALARLYVDVPSAVQALANTADPAIPASRLEALRTPRSLVAAVLVENQGVAIQAISWLDQGPVVFNTSNPADQMPQRLPASTLIMLSTGNFQQFWEDFKAGRQLSAAFPLRPEEIALGIQSSTGLVMEEDLVPWMGGEMTLGILEPPAPSGSDAPAMPNPALVMMVKASDRDAATAALNRLNAVMADRYRYRVETVDQGGVAITQWVAPFDSLTMAHGWLEGDVVFFTIGQGITDLIVPRPNRALATASAFQATTGRAPRPNNGHFFINLRDMATVENSLLLPPLPTEGLISAAALEAIGVTATVLSDRQVRYDITTTLRRGNRPGPLPAPAGAAAPEVEPSPDPEPSPEPAPEANPQ
;
A
#
# COMPACT_ATOMS: atom_id res chain seq x y z
N MET A 1 -26.00 1.12 -65.16
CA MET A 1 -24.81 1.86 -64.69
C MET A 1 -25.27 2.90 -63.68
N LYS A 2 -24.99 2.69 -62.40
CA LYS A 2 -25.18 3.70 -61.34
C LYS A 2 -23.90 3.73 -60.52
N ALA A 3 -23.36 4.94 -60.41
CA ALA A 3 -22.02 5.23 -59.92
C ALA A 3 -21.85 4.90 -58.44
N LYS A 4 -20.64 4.43 -58.09
CA LYS A 4 -20.14 4.35 -56.71
C LYS A 4 -20.03 5.76 -56.14
N PRO A 5 -20.49 6.03 -54.90
CA PRO A 5 -20.02 7.19 -54.17
C PRO A 5 -18.65 6.87 -53.53
N LEU A 6 -17.72 7.81 -53.71
CA LEU A 6 -16.37 7.81 -53.17
C LEU A 6 -16.37 7.58 -51.64
N ALA A 7 -15.58 6.61 -51.20
CA ALA A 7 -15.02 6.59 -49.85
C ALA A 7 -14.02 7.76 -49.76
N LEU A 8 -14.44 8.87 -49.17
CA LEU A 8 -13.57 10.01 -48.91
C LEU A 8 -13.05 9.94 -47.48
N ALA A 9 -11.73 9.79 -47.39
CA ALA A 9 -10.86 9.89 -46.22
C ALA A 9 -11.38 10.76 -45.06
N VAL A 10 -11.75 10.13 -43.94
CA VAL A 10 -11.94 10.79 -42.63
C VAL A 10 -10.78 10.50 -41.65
N GLY A 11 -9.87 9.59 -41.99
CA GLY A 11 -8.84 9.08 -41.08
C GLY A 11 -7.69 10.02 -40.66
N VAL A 12 -7.60 11.25 -41.20
CA VAL A 12 -6.49 12.18 -40.89
C VAL A 12 -6.93 13.39 -40.05
N ALA A 13 -8.24 13.67 -39.96
CA ALA A 13 -8.72 14.88 -39.30
C ALA A 13 -8.65 14.85 -37.76
N LEU A 14 -8.69 13.66 -37.14
CA LEU A 14 -8.69 13.52 -35.67
C LEU A 14 -7.35 13.90 -35.01
N PHE A 15 -6.24 13.91 -35.75
CA PHE A 15 -4.92 14.23 -35.21
C PHE A 15 -4.33 15.58 -35.71
N VAL A 16 -4.99 16.27 -36.63
CA VAL A 16 -4.43 17.48 -37.30
C VAL A 16 -5.21 18.78 -36.99
N GLY A 17 -6.37 18.71 -36.31
CA GLY A 17 -7.20 19.87 -36.01
C GLY A 17 -6.87 20.61 -34.70
N GLY A 18 -5.69 21.24 -34.56
CA GLY A 18 -5.37 22.09 -33.41
C GLY A 18 -4.04 22.82 -33.55
N GLY A 19 -4.08 24.05 -34.07
CA GLY A 19 -2.93 24.82 -34.54
C GLY A 19 -1.80 25.08 -33.52
N ALA A 20 -0.62 25.36 -34.08
CA ALA A 20 0.69 25.56 -33.43
C ALA A 20 0.75 26.53 -32.23
N LEU A 21 -0.34 27.27 -31.92
CA LEU A 21 -0.45 28.11 -30.73
C LEU A 21 -0.87 27.33 -29.47
N ALA A 22 -1.53 26.16 -29.61
CA ALA A 22 -1.86 25.27 -28.49
C ALA A 22 -0.62 24.53 -27.96
N PHE A 23 0.31 24.14 -28.85
CA PHE A 23 1.55 23.44 -28.50
C PHE A 23 2.41 24.23 -27.49
N TRP A 24 2.44 25.56 -27.59
CA TRP A 24 3.23 26.41 -26.68
C TRP A 24 2.58 26.62 -25.30
N ALA A 25 1.25 26.64 -25.22
CA ALA A 25 0.51 26.75 -23.94
C ALA A 25 0.42 25.41 -23.20
N LEU A 26 0.33 24.28 -23.90
CA LEU A 26 0.33 22.93 -23.31
C LEU A 26 1.73 22.46 -22.90
N GLY A 27 2.79 22.88 -23.60
CA GLY A 27 4.18 22.57 -23.22
C GLY A 27 4.60 23.13 -21.85
N ARG A 28 3.97 24.22 -21.37
CA ARG A 28 4.14 24.70 -19.97
C ARG A 28 3.36 23.88 -18.94
N ARG A 29 2.24 23.25 -19.35
CA ARG A 29 1.44 22.36 -18.48
C ARG A 29 2.09 20.99 -18.33
N SER A 30 2.76 20.44 -19.36
CA SER A 30 3.41 19.11 -19.26
C SER A 30 4.60 19.09 -18.28
N SER A 31 5.37 20.18 -18.16
CA SER A 31 6.40 20.31 -17.12
C SER A 31 5.83 20.45 -15.71
N LEU A 32 4.63 21.03 -15.56
CA LEU A 32 3.92 21.18 -14.28
C LEU A 32 3.26 19.87 -13.80
N MET A 33 3.10 18.87 -14.68
CA MET A 33 2.46 17.59 -14.37
C MET A 33 3.45 16.45 -14.11
N GLN A 34 4.76 16.75 -14.04
CA GLN A 34 5.78 15.75 -13.70
C GLN A 34 5.58 15.23 -12.26
N GLY A 35 5.24 13.94 -12.16
CA GLY A 35 5.00 13.24 -10.89
C GLY A 35 3.54 13.07 -10.49
N LEU A 36 2.60 13.58 -11.29
CA LEU A 36 1.17 13.28 -11.16
C LEU A 36 0.81 12.03 -11.97
N PRO A 37 -0.32 11.35 -11.65
CA PRO A 37 -0.88 10.32 -12.52
C PRO A 37 -1.08 10.84 -13.96
N ALA A 38 -0.77 10.01 -14.95
CA ALA A 38 -0.92 10.38 -16.35
C ALA A 38 -2.38 10.75 -16.69
N GLY A 39 -2.59 11.85 -17.41
CA GLY A 39 -3.94 12.29 -17.77
C GLY A 39 -4.81 12.73 -16.57
N ALA A 40 -4.24 13.00 -15.39
CA ALA A 40 -4.99 13.48 -14.23
C ALA A 40 -5.81 14.76 -14.51
N ASN A 41 -5.39 15.57 -15.47
CA ASN A 41 -6.10 16.76 -15.94
C ASN A 41 -7.42 16.46 -16.67
N ALA A 42 -7.66 15.21 -17.07
CA ALA A 42 -8.90 14.75 -17.70
C ALA A 42 -9.76 13.89 -16.76
N ILE A 43 -9.28 13.56 -15.56
CA ILE A 43 -10.04 12.77 -14.59
C ILE A 43 -10.96 13.71 -13.80
N PRO A 44 -12.29 13.49 -13.79
CA PRO A 44 -13.23 14.36 -13.08
C PRO A 44 -12.93 14.50 -11.58
N SER A 45 -13.14 15.70 -11.03
CA SER A 45 -12.81 16.02 -9.64
C SER A 45 -13.57 15.19 -8.59
N ASN A 46 -14.69 14.56 -8.96
CA ASN A 46 -15.46 13.69 -8.08
C ASN A 46 -15.00 12.21 -8.09
N ALA A 47 -13.89 11.88 -8.77
CA ALA A 47 -13.33 10.54 -8.75
C ALA A 47 -13.05 10.09 -7.31
N VAL A 48 -13.48 8.86 -6.98
CA VAL A 48 -13.33 8.28 -5.63
C VAL A 48 -11.95 7.66 -5.46
N VAL A 49 -11.47 6.99 -6.51
CA VAL A 49 -10.16 6.35 -6.56
C VAL A 49 -9.50 6.69 -7.89
N VAL A 50 -8.23 7.06 -7.86
CA VAL A 50 -7.38 7.19 -9.05
C VAL A 50 -6.15 6.34 -8.86
N ALA A 51 -5.95 5.35 -9.71
CA ALA A 51 -4.82 4.43 -9.65
C ALA A 51 -4.04 4.50 -10.97
N SER A 52 -2.75 4.75 -10.87
CA SER A 52 -1.83 4.78 -11.99
C SER A 52 -0.90 3.58 -11.92
N LEU A 53 -0.67 2.90 -13.04
CA LEU A 53 0.23 1.74 -13.11
C LEU A 53 1.28 1.95 -14.22
N SER A 54 2.53 1.69 -13.87
CA SER A 54 3.65 1.72 -14.78
C SER A 54 3.50 0.67 -15.88
N THR A 55 3.82 1.06 -17.11
CA THR A 55 3.91 0.17 -18.27
C THR A 55 5.34 -0.35 -18.49
N ASP A 56 6.28 0.02 -17.62
CA ASP A 56 7.68 -0.41 -17.69
C ASP A 56 7.83 -1.89 -17.25
N GLU A 57 7.99 -2.76 -18.24
CA GLU A 57 8.26 -4.19 -18.03
C GLU A 57 9.45 -4.45 -17.10
N GLY A 58 10.44 -3.55 -17.06
CA GLY A 58 11.60 -3.65 -16.18
C GLY A 58 11.24 -3.53 -14.71
N GLN A 59 10.25 -2.70 -14.34
CA GLN A 59 9.78 -2.56 -12.97
C GLN A 59 9.00 -3.81 -12.54
N TRP A 60 8.09 -4.30 -13.38
CA TRP A 60 7.36 -5.55 -13.14
C TRP A 60 8.30 -6.76 -13.05
N ARG A 61 9.31 -6.84 -13.91
CA ARG A 61 10.32 -7.89 -13.87
C ARG A 61 11.16 -7.86 -12.60
N ARG A 62 11.44 -6.69 -12.03
CA ARG A 62 12.10 -6.58 -10.71
C ARG A 62 11.19 -7.07 -9.60
N LEU A 63 9.91 -6.69 -9.61
CA LEU A 63 8.94 -7.14 -8.61
C LEU A 63 8.80 -8.68 -8.63
N ARG A 64 8.73 -9.27 -9.82
CA ARG A 64 8.67 -10.74 -10.02
C ARG A 64 9.92 -11.51 -9.56
N GLN A 65 11.02 -10.83 -9.20
CA GLN A 65 12.22 -11.49 -8.64
C GLN A 65 12.10 -11.80 -7.15
N PHE A 66 11.04 -11.34 -6.49
CA PHE A 66 10.83 -11.57 -5.06
C PHE A 66 9.89 -12.75 -4.81
N GLY A 67 10.05 -13.37 -3.64
CA GLY A 67 9.26 -14.50 -3.18
C GLY A 67 9.98 -15.86 -3.25
N THR A 68 9.26 -16.91 -2.87
CA THR A 68 9.60 -18.31 -3.14
C THR A 68 9.12 -18.70 -4.54
N ALA A 69 9.60 -19.84 -5.07
CA ALA A 69 9.16 -20.36 -6.37
C ALA A 69 7.63 -20.49 -6.47
N GLU A 70 6.97 -20.90 -5.38
CA GLU A 70 5.52 -21.01 -5.31
C GLU A 70 4.83 -19.64 -5.36
N THR A 71 5.25 -18.70 -4.51
CA THR A 71 4.65 -17.34 -4.51
C THR A 71 4.92 -16.58 -5.80
N GLN A 72 6.08 -16.82 -6.45
CA GLN A 72 6.40 -16.28 -7.77
C GLN A 72 5.44 -16.82 -8.82
N ALA A 73 5.16 -18.13 -8.82
CA ALA A 73 4.19 -18.73 -9.74
C ALA A 73 2.77 -18.20 -9.51
N GLN A 74 2.33 -18.05 -8.24
CA GLN A 74 1.04 -17.46 -7.90
C GLN A 74 0.94 -16.01 -8.36
N PHE A 75 2.00 -15.21 -8.17
CA PHE A 75 2.04 -13.83 -8.62
C PHE A 75 2.03 -13.71 -10.14
N ASP A 76 2.78 -14.56 -10.84
CA ASP A 76 2.77 -14.63 -12.30
C ASP A 76 1.38 -14.98 -12.85
N GLN A 77 0.70 -15.93 -12.21
CA GLN A 77 -0.69 -16.29 -12.56
C GLN A 77 -1.64 -15.11 -12.31
N ALA A 78 -1.54 -14.44 -11.17
CA ALA A 78 -2.35 -13.27 -10.87
C ALA A 78 -2.14 -12.12 -11.88
N LEU A 79 -0.90 -11.92 -12.35
CA LEU A 79 -0.59 -10.95 -13.40
C LEU A 79 -1.20 -11.35 -14.76
N VAL A 80 -1.14 -12.63 -15.12
CA VAL A 80 -1.76 -13.16 -16.34
C VAL A 80 -3.28 -12.98 -16.27
N ASP A 81 -3.90 -13.40 -15.18
CA ASP A 81 -5.34 -13.28 -14.97
C ASP A 81 -5.80 -11.83 -15.02
N TRP A 82 -5.07 -10.92 -14.37
CA TRP A 82 -5.37 -9.48 -14.36
C TRP A 82 -5.26 -8.87 -15.76
N ARG A 83 -4.18 -9.21 -16.49
CA ARG A 83 -3.96 -8.76 -17.87
C ARG A 83 -5.08 -9.26 -18.78
N ASP A 84 -5.40 -10.55 -18.69
CA ASP A 84 -6.33 -11.20 -19.60
C ASP A 84 -7.76 -10.73 -19.32
N ARG A 85 -8.20 -10.59 -18.06
CA ARG A 85 -9.54 -10.09 -17.73
C ARG A 85 -9.77 -8.64 -18.15
N LEU A 86 -8.92 -7.71 -17.72
CA LEU A 86 -9.16 -6.27 -17.96
C LEU A 86 -9.13 -5.87 -19.43
N LEU A 87 -8.33 -6.56 -20.25
CA LEU A 87 -8.10 -6.18 -21.63
C LEU A 87 -8.88 -7.05 -22.59
N THR A 88 -9.07 -8.35 -22.32
CA THR A 88 -9.80 -9.23 -23.25
C THR A 88 -11.30 -8.96 -23.23
N ASP A 89 -11.90 -8.62 -22.08
CA ASP A 89 -13.30 -8.17 -21.99
C ASP A 89 -13.53 -6.89 -22.83
N ALA A 90 -12.46 -6.12 -23.01
CA ALA A 90 -12.39 -4.94 -23.84
C ALA A 90 -12.03 -5.19 -25.31
N GLY A 91 -11.75 -6.44 -25.70
CA GLY A 91 -11.22 -6.81 -27.01
C GLY A 91 -9.81 -6.28 -27.29
N LEU A 92 -9.09 -5.83 -26.25
CA LEU A 92 -7.75 -5.23 -26.33
C LEU A 92 -6.68 -6.21 -25.86
N ASN A 93 -5.50 -6.14 -26.45
CA ASN A 93 -4.31 -6.87 -26.02
C ASN A 93 -3.22 -5.87 -25.64
N PHE A 94 -2.66 -5.97 -24.43
CA PHE A 94 -1.63 -5.02 -24.00
C PHE A 94 -0.44 -4.97 -24.97
N ASN A 95 0.11 -6.13 -25.35
CA ASN A 95 1.34 -6.21 -26.13
C ASN A 95 1.16 -5.78 -27.59
N ALA A 96 0.01 -6.11 -28.19
CA ALA A 96 -0.27 -5.80 -29.59
C ALA A 96 -0.92 -4.42 -29.76
N ASP A 97 -1.88 -4.07 -28.90
CA ASP A 97 -2.76 -2.93 -29.12
C ASP A 97 -2.39 -1.68 -28.32
N LEU A 98 -1.71 -1.80 -27.17
CA LEU A 98 -1.39 -0.66 -26.29
C LEU A 98 0.11 -0.35 -26.24
N ARG A 99 0.95 -1.37 -26.00
CA ARG A 99 2.40 -1.27 -25.79
C ARG A 99 3.16 -0.49 -26.88
N PRO A 100 2.84 -0.59 -28.18
CA PRO A 100 3.60 0.11 -29.22
C PRO A 100 3.57 1.65 -29.13
N TRP A 101 2.60 2.22 -28.41
CA TRP A 101 2.41 3.67 -28.37
C TRP A 101 2.05 4.25 -27.00
N VAL A 102 1.58 3.44 -26.05
CA VAL A 102 1.20 3.93 -24.72
C VAL A 102 2.41 4.49 -23.98
N GLY A 103 2.19 5.53 -23.18
CA GLY A 103 3.20 6.12 -22.32
C GLY A 103 3.67 5.18 -21.23
N SER A 104 4.60 5.67 -20.39
CA SER A 104 5.22 4.90 -19.31
C SER A 104 4.27 4.51 -18.17
N GLU A 105 3.01 4.94 -18.24
CA GLU A 105 2.00 4.75 -17.20
C GLU A 105 0.59 4.81 -17.79
N ILE A 106 -0.35 4.03 -17.24
CA ILE A 106 -1.79 4.10 -17.52
C ILE A 106 -2.52 4.47 -16.24
N THR A 107 -3.53 5.33 -16.33
CA THR A 107 -4.30 5.75 -15.15
C THR A 107 -5.75 5.32 -15.25
N LEU A 108 -6.25 4.69 -14.19
CA LEU A 108 -7.65 4.31 -14.02
C LEU A 108 -8.27 5.22 -12.96
N ALA A 109 -9.44 5.77 -13.25
CA ALA A 109 -10.22 6.56 -12.32
C ALA A 109 -11.58 5.90 -12.12
N VAL A 110 -11.88 5.54 -10.89
CA VAL A 110 -13.20 5.02 -10.51
C VAL A 110 -14.05 6.19 -10.02
N LEU A 111 -15.18 6.39 -10.71
CA LEU A 111 -16.13 7.45 -10.41
C LEU A 111 -17.28 6.92 -9.54
N PRO A 112 -18.00 7.80 -8.83
CA PRO A 112 -19.18 7.41 -8.06
C PRO A 112 -20.19 6.69 -8.97
N SER A 113 -20.73 5.59 -8.46
CA SER A 113 -21.79 4.84 -9.12
C SER A 113 -23.13 5.21 -8.49
N ASP A 114 -24.14 5.48 -9.31
CA ASP A 114 -25.52 5.64 -8.85
C ASP A 114 -26.20 4.28 -8.57
N ARG A 115 -25.51 3.16 -8.83
CA ARG A 115 -26.04 1.81 -8.58
C ARG A 115 -26.14 1.57 -7.07
N PRO A 116 -27.34 1.29 -6.52
CA PRO A 116 -27.50 0.94 -5.12
C PRO A 116 -26.66 -0.29 -4.77
N GLY A 117 -25.89 -0.24 -3.69
CA GLY A 117 -25.09 -1.38 -3.24
C GLY A 117 -23.73 -1.57 -3.94
N ALA A 118 -23.32 -0.66 -4.84
CA ALA A 118 -21.98 -0.70 -5.44
C ALA A 118 -20.99 0.15 -4.64
N SER A 119 -19.84 -0.43 -4.26
CA SER A 119 -18.73 0.30 -3.61
C SER A 119 -17.42 0.00 -4.33
N PRO A 120 -16.64 1.05 -4.68
CA PRO A 120 -15.37 0.89 -5.37
C PRO A 120 -14.29 0.22 -4.52
N LEU A 121 -14.52 0.08 -3.21
CA LEU A 121 -13.60 -0.59 -2.28
C LEU A 121 -13.89 -2.08 -2.07
N THR A 122 -15.14 -2.51 -2.20
CA THR A 122 -15.54 -3.93 -1.97
C THR A 122 -15.85 -4.68 -3.25
N ASP A 123 -16.32 -3.98 -4.28
CA ASP A 123 -16.58 -4.52 -5.61
C ASP A 123 -15.74 -3.74 -6.63
N LEU A 124 -14.41 -3.87 -6.51
CA LEU A 124 -13.49 -3.24 -7.44
C LEU A 124 -13.67 -3.79 -8.86
N GLU A 125 -13.91 -5.10 -9.00
CA GLU A 125 -14.14 -5.72 -10.30
C GLU A 125 -15.38 -5.15 -11.01
N GLY A 126 -16.54 -5.12 -10.34
CA GLY A 126 -17.75 -4.51 -10.90
C GLY A 126 -17.61 -3.00 -11.13
N SER A 127 -16.83 -2.32 -10.30
CA SER A 127 -16.53 -0.89 -10.49
C SER A 127 -15.63 -0.64 -11.70
N LEU A 128 -14.63 -1.50 -11.94
CA LEU A 128 -13.78 -1.44 -13.14
C LEU A 128 -14.54 -1.86 -14.40
N ALA A 129 -15.53 -2.75 -14.29
CA ALA A 129 -16.38 -3.13 -15.42
C ALA A 129 -17.36 -2.03 -15.83
N SER A 130 -17.77 -1.15 -14.91
CA SER A 130 -18.88 -0.21 -15.17
C SER A 130 -18.55 1.26 -14.95
N ASN A 131 -17.87 1.65 -13.88
CA ASN A 131 -17.73 3.05 -13.45
C ASN A 131 -16.28 3.55 -13.48
N VAL A 132 -15.55 3.18 -14.54
CA VAL A 132 -14.14 3.54 -14.71
C VAL A 132 -13.92 4.42 -15.93
N VAL A 133 -12.96 5.33 -15.84
CA VAL A 133 -12.33 6.00 -16.98
C VAL A 133 -10.85 5.64 -16.97
N VAL A 134 -10.35 5.18 -18.11
CA VAL A 134 -8.93 4.86 -18.31
C VAL A 134 -8.30 5.95 -19.16
N ALA A 135 -7.32 6.64 -18.59
CA ALA A 135 -6.47 7.60 -19.28
C ALA A 135 -5.22 6.89 -19.83
N LEU A 136 -5.06 6.97 -21.15
CA LEU A 136 -3.99 6.35 -21.91
C LEU A 136 -3.12 7.46 -22.51
N PRO A 137 -1.98 7.80 -21.88
CA PRO A 137 -1.04 8.74 -22.49
C PRO A 137 -0.46 8.15 -23.79
N ILE A 138 -0.33 8.99 -24.81
CA ILE A 138 0.17 8.64 -26.13
C ILE A 138 1.62 9.11 -26.25
N ASN A 139 2.55 8.17 -26.29
CA ASN A 139 3.97 8.44 -26.47
C ASN A 139 4.42 8.32 -27.94
N ASN A 140 3.67 7.58 -28.76
CA ASN A 140 3.93 7.48 -30.20
C ASN A 140 2.63 7.62 -31.00
N VAL A 141 2.36 8.84 -31.49
CA VAL A 141 1.14 9.17 -32.25
C VAL A 141 1.00 8.32 -33.52
N GLY A 142 2.11 8.05 -34.23
CA GLY A 142 2.06 7.26 -35.47
C GLY A 142 1.66 5.81 -35.22
N GLN A 143 2.20 5.20 -34.17
CA GLN A 143 1.82 3.84 -33.75
C GLN A 143 0.41 3.80 -33.16
N ALA A 144 -0.01 4.85 -32.42
CA ALA A 144 -1.37 4.97 -31.90
C ALA A 144 -2.42 5.04 -33.02
N GLN A 145 -2.10 5.73 -34.13
CA GLN A 145 -2.95 5.77 -35.32
C GLN A 145 -3.09 4.41 -36.00
N GLN A 146 -2.02 3.62 -36.04
CA GLN A 146 -2.04 2.29 -36.67
C GLN A 146 -2.76 1.24 -35.81
N GLY A 147 -2.64 1.31 -34.48
CA GLY A 147 -3.33 0.42 -33.55
C GLY A 147 -4.76 0.89 -33.25
N LEU A 148 -4.88 1.84 -32.31
CA LEU A 148 -6.17 2.37 -31.87
C LEU A 148 -6.88 3.16 -32.97
N GLY A 149 -6.15 3.96 -33.75
CA GLY A 149 -6.73 4.80 -34.81
C GLY A 149 -7.47 3.99 -35.86
N ASN A 150 -6.98 2.81 -36.26
CA ASN A 150 -7.69 1.94 -37.20
C ASN A 150 -9.00 1.39 -36.62
N ARG A 151 -9.03 1.03 -35.33
CA ARG A 151 -10.25 0.55 -34.65
C ARG A 151 -11.24 1.68 -34.39
N LEU A 152 -10.74 2.84 -34.01
CA LEU A 152 -11.48 4.10 -33.85
C LEU A 152 -12.06 4.60 -35.19
N VAL A 153 -11.39 4.39 -36.32
CA VAL A 153 -11.90 4.76 -37.65
C VAL A 153 -13.00 3.81 -38.13
N GLN A 154 -12.98 2.55 -37.69
CA GLN A 154 -14.04 1.57 -37.97
C GLN A 154 -15.24 1.68 -37.03
N ALA A 155 -15.10 2.45 -35.94
CA ALA A 155 -16.14 2.66 -34.94
C ALA A 155 -17.30 3.53 -35.43
N GLU A 156 -18.53 3.15 -35.07
CA GLU A 156 -19.70 3.99 -35.28
C GLU A 156 -19.70 5.19 -34.33
N GLY A 157 -20.15 6.35 -34.84
CA GLY A 157 -20.34 7.55 -34.03
C GLY A 157 -21.62 7.47 -33.20
N ILE A 158 -21.60 8.02 -31.98
CA ILE A 158 -22.68 7.83 -31.01
C ILE A 158 -23.40 9.15 -30.69
N GLY A 159 -24.70 9.22 -30.98
CA GLY A 159 -25.56 10.35 -30.58
C GLY A 159 -25.03 11.72 -31.03
N ASP A 160 -25.05 12.71 -30.13
CA ASP A 160 -24.44 14.03 -30.34
C ASP A 160 -22.91 13.90 -30.42
N ASN A 161 -22.41 13.61 -31.61
CA ASN A 161 -21.00 13.44 -31.95
C ASN A 161 -20.64 14.40 -33.09
N PRO A 162 -19.65 15.31 -32.93
CA PRO A 162 -18.72 15.43 -31.81
C PRO A 162 -19.32 16.09 -30.56
N TYR A 163 -18.96 15.58 -29.38
CA TYR A 163 -19.30 16.18 -28.09
C TYR A 163 -18.24 17.22 -27.71
N ARG A 164 -18.63 18.49 -27.59
CA ARG A 164 -17.71 19.62 -27.33
C ARG A 164 -16.47 19.61 -28.23
N GLY A 165 -16.66 19.27 -29.51
CA GLY A 165 -15.59 19.19 -30.51
C GLY A 165 -14.63 18.01 -30.33
N ILE A 166 -14.97 17.03 -29.50
CA ILE A 166 -14.23 15.78 -29.33
C ILE A 166 -15.11 14.62 -29.80
N THR A 167 -14.58 13.80 -30.70
CA THR A 167 -15.31 12.65 -31.23
C THR A 167 -15.27 11.51 -30.22
N ILE A 168 -16.43 10.96 -29.91
CA ILE A 168 -16.58 9.74 -29.11
C ILE A 168 -16.93 8.59 -30.06
N GLN A 169 -16.26 7.47 -29.89
CA GLN A 169 -16.36 6.32 -30.79
C GLN A 169 -16.59 5.03 -30.03
N GLN A 170 -17.44 4.18 -30.58
CA GLN A 170 -17.69 2.83 -30.05
C GLN A 170 -16.70 1.84 -30.67
N MET A 171 -15.79 1.33 -29.85
CA MET A 171 -14.92 0.21 -30.25
C MET A 171 -15.72 -1.09 -30.15
N GLU A 172 -15.70 -1.90 -31.21
CA GLU A 172 -16.23 -3.25 -31.15
C GLU A 172 -15.38 -4.08 -30.17
N SER A 173 -15.96 -4.44 -29.03
CA SER A 173 -15.52 -5.57 -28.23
C SER A 173 -16.21 -6.80 -28.79
N GLY A 174 -15.51 -7.90 -29.05
CA GLY A 174 -16.04 -9.07 -29.77
C GLY A 174 -17.39 -9.59 -29.23
N GLU A 175 -17.37 -10.48 -28.22
CA GLU A 175 -18.57 -10.95 -27.52
C GLU A 175 -18.89 -10.10 -26.25
N GLY A 176 -18.11 -9.06 -25.98
CA GLY A 176 -18.18 -8.25 -24.75
C GLY A 176 -19.07 -7.00 -24.85
N GLU A 177 -19.25 -6.30 -23.71
CA GLU A 177 -19.93 -5.01 -23.68
C GLU A 177 -19.17 -3.95 -24.52
N PRO A 178 -19.87 -3.04 -25.20
CA PRO A 178 -19.22 -2.02 -26.02
C PRO A 178 -18.38 -1.09 -25.16
N ILE A 179 -17.20 -0.75 -25.66
CA ILE A 179 -16.29 0.20 -25.02
C ILE A 179 -16.18 1.45 -25.87
N TYR A 180 -16.12 2.59 -25.19
CA TYR A 180 -16.07 3.88 -25.83
C TYR A 180 -14.68 4.50 -25.69
N GLY A 181 -14.22 5.15 -26.75
CA GLY A 181 -12.93 5.85 -26.80
C GLY A 181 -13.06 7.29 -27.27
N ALA A 182 -12.18 8.16 -26.78
CA ALA A 182 -12.04 9.54 -27.22
C ALA A 182 -10.57 9.98 -27.16
N VAL A 183 -10.07 10.63 -28.23
CA VAL A 183 -8.73 11.25 -28.22
C VAL A 183 -8.88 12.72 -27.83
N LEU A 184 -8.39 13.10 -26.65
CA LEU A 184 -8.51 14.46 -26.14
C LEU A 184 -7.46 15.41 -26.71
N SER A 185 -6.27 14.88 -26.96
CA SER A 185 -5.12 15.60 -27.48
C SER A 185 -4.13 14.60 -28.14
N PRO A 186 -3.09 15.07 -28.85
CA PRO A 186 -2.06 14.18 -29.39
C PRO A 186 -1.34 13.34 -28.33
N GLU A 187 -1.42 13.70 -27.05
CA GLU A 187 -0.72 13.06 -25.95
C GLU A 187 -1.65 12.24 -25.04
N LEU A 188 -2.97 12.24 -25.26
CA LEU A 188 -3.92 11.64 -24.34
C LEU A 188 -5.17 11.10 -25.03
N ALA A 189 -5.42 9.81 -24.85
CA ALA A 189 -6.69 9.15 -25.13
C ALA A 189 -7.40 8.73 -23.84
N LEU A 190 -8.72 8.68 -23.88
CA LEU A 190 -9.57 8.15 -22.82
C LEU A 190 -10.38 6.98 -23.33
N VAL A 191 -10.60 6.01 -22.44
CA VAL A 191 -11.45 4.84 -22.69
C VAL A 191 -12.37 4.60 -21.49
N SER A 192 -13.62 4.23 -21.73
CA SER A 192 -14.57 3.89 -20.67
C SER A 192 -15.68 2.97 -21.21
N PRO A 193 -16.25 2.07 -20.37
CA PRO A 193 -17.45 1.31 -20.71
C PRO A 193 -18.72 2.18 -20.82
N GLN A 194 -18.67 3.48 -20.43
CA GLN A 194 -19.84 4.37 -20.49
C GLN A 194 -19.53 5.70 -21.19
N VAL A 195 -20.35 6.06 -22.18
CA VAL A 195 -20.28 7.38 -22.86
C VAL A 195 -20.45 8.54 -21.88
N ALA A 196 -21.29 8.39 -20.85
CA ALA A 196 -21.54 9.43 -19.85
C ALA A 196 -20.25 9.81 -19.10
N LEU A 197 -19.43 8.81 -18.73
CA LEU A 197 -18.17 9.04 -18.02
C LEU A 197 -17.10 9.67 -18.92
N LEU A 198 -17.06 9.33 -20.21
CA LEU A 198 -16.23 10.03 -21.18
C LEU A 198 -16.63 11.49 -21.34
N ARG A 199 -17.94 11.79 -21.44
CA ARG A 199 -18.43 13.17 -21.51
C ARG A 199 -18.03 13.95 -20.26
N GLN A 200 -18.18 13.36 -19.08
CA GLN A 200 -17.74 13.98 -17.82
C GLN A 200 -16.23 14.26 -17.81
N SER A 201 -15.42 13.35 -18.35
CA SER A 201 -13.96 13.51 -18.44
C SER A 201 -13.54 14.55 -19.47
N ILE A 202 -14.26 14.65 -20.59
CA ILE A 202 -14.11 15.71 -21.59
C ILE A 202 -14.43 17.07 -20.96
N ASP A 203 -15.51 17.17 -20.19
CA ASP A 203 -15.89 18.38 -19.47
C ASP A 203 -14.80 18.75 -18.44
N ALA A 204 -14.34 17.79 -17.64
CA ALA A 204 -13.25 18.00 -16.68
C ALA A 204 -11.98 18.56 -17.34
N PHE A 205 -11.60 18.01 -18.50
CA PHE A 205 -10.44 18.45 -19.28
C PHE A 205 -10.61 19.86 -19.88
N ARG A 206 -11.81 20.19 -20.37
CA ARG A 206 -12.09 21.49 -21.02
C ARG A 206 -12.31 22.61 -20.01
N ASP A 207 -13.00 22.32 -18.90
CA ASP A 207 -13.48 23.32 -17.95
C ASP A 207 -12.54 23.48 -16.73
N ASN A 208 -11.42 22.75 -16.71
CA ASN A 208 -10.52 22.61 -15.55
C ASN A 208 -11.30 22.19 -14.29
N GLN A 209 -12.08 21.11 -14.39
CA GLN A 209 -12.83 20.50 -13.29
C GLN A 209 -12.31 19.09 -13.00
N SER A 210 -10.99 18.95 -12.95
CA SER A 210 -10.31 17.67 -12.79
C SER A 210 -9.76 17.49 -11.37
N VAL A 211 -9.34 16.27 -11.03
CA VAL A 211 -8.69 15.96 -9.74
C VAL A 211 -7.45 16.82 -9.45
N VAL A 212 -6.78 17.36 -10.47
CA VAL A 212 -5.59 18.23 -10.27
C VAL A 212 -5.94 19.55 -9.60
N GLU A 213 -7.19 19.99 -9.72
CA GLU A 213 -7.70 21.22 -9.11
C GLU A 213 -8.17 20.99 -7.66
N ARG A 214 -8.17 19.74 -7.18
CA ARG A 214 -8.54 19.45 -5.80
C ARG A 214 -7.48 20.03 -4.84
N PRO A 215 -7.90 20.74 -3.79
CA PRO A 215 -6.99 21.26 -2.77
C PRO A 215 -6.11 20.14 -2.20
N GLY A 216 -4.80 20.35 -2.24
CA GLY A 216 -3.82 19.42 -1.67
C GLY A 216 -3.37 18.29 -2.61
N PHE A 217 -4.11 17.97 -3.69
CA PHE A 217 -3.80 16.83 -4.58
C PHE A 217 -2.38 16.90 -5.17
N THR A 218 -2.09 17.99 -5.89
CA THR A 218 -0.78 18.18 -6.53
C THR A 218 0.33 18.20 -5.48
N ARG A 219 0.17 19.01 -4.42
CA ARG A 219 1.15 19.14 -3.34
C ARG A 219 1.45 17.81 -2.63
N ALA A 220 0.45 16.95 -2.47
CA ALA A 220 0.65 15.65 -1.84
C ALA A 220 1.47 14.71 -2.73
N PHE A 221 1.19 14.64 -4.03
CA PHE A 221 2.03 13.90 -4.98
C PHE A 221 3.44 14.49 -5.09
N GLU A 222 3.60 15.78 -4.88
CA GLU A 222 4.89 16.44 -4.89
C GLU A 222 5.84 15.99 -3.78
N GLN A 223 5.28 15.48 -2.67
CA GLN A 223 5.98 15.09 -1.45
C GLN A 223 6.27 13.57 -1.36
N VAL A 224 5.75 12.77 -2.30
CA VAL A 224 6.12 11.36 -2.51
C VAL A 224 7.07 11.22 -3.70
N GLU A 225 7.82 10.13 -3.79
CA GLU A 225 8.79 9.90 -4.86
C GLU A 225 8.12 9.85 -6.24
N ARG A 226 8.62 10.69 -7.17
CA ARG A 226 7.96 10.96 -8.46
C ARG A 226 8.47 10.12 -9.61
N SER A 227 9.74 9.70 -9.59
CA SER A 227 10.43 9.32 -10.84
C SER A 227 10.37 7.83 -11.19
N ARG A 228 10.07 6.95 -10.22
CA ARG A 228 10.19 5.48 -10.38
C ARG A 228 9.07 4.70 -9.71
N ALA A 229 7.90 5.31 -9.53
CA ALA A 229 6.77 4.61 -8.95
C ALA A 229 6.27 3.52 -9.92
N LEU A 230 6.11 2.30 -9.41
CA LEU A 230 5.39 1.23 -10.10
C LEU A 230 3.90 1.53 -10.18
N ALA A 231 3.37 2.11 -9.11
CA ALA A 231 1.98 2.55 -9.07
C ALA A 231 1.83 3.85 -8.27
N ARG A 232 0.83 4.65 -8.63
CA ARG A 232 0.37 5.80 -7.85
C ARG A 232 -1.09 5.61 -7.50
N LEU A 233 -1.49 6.06 -6.33
CA LEU A 233 -2.85 5.96 -5.84
C LEU A 233 -3.29 7.30 -5.29
N TYR A 234 -4.54 7.66 -5.54
CA TYR A 234 -5.27 8.70 -4.85
C TYR A 234 -6.61 8.13 -4.41
N VAL A 235 -7.02 8.43 -3.18
CA VAL A 235 -8.31 8.03 -2.62
C VAL A 235 -8.95 9.23 -1.94
N ASP A 236 -10.18 9.52 -2.33
CA ASP A 236 -11.06 10.43 -1.61
C ASP A 236 -11.74 9.68 -0.46
N VAL A 237 -11.15 9.74 0.73
CA VAL A 237 -11.55 8.87 1.85
C VAL A 237 -13.01 9.05 2.25
N PRO A 238 -13.58 10.28 2.37
CA PRO A 238 -15.01 10.46 2.65
C PRO A 238 -15.92 9.77 1.65
N SER A 239 -15.66 9.95 0.35
CA SER A 239 -16.47 9.31 -0.71
C SER A 239 -16.31 7.79 -0.70
N ALA A 240 -15.10 7.30 -0.45
CA ALA A 240 -14.83 5.86 -0.37
C ALA A 240 -15.49 5.22 0.86
N VAL A 241 -15.45 5.89 2.01
CA VAL A 241 -16.12 5.48 3.25
C VAL A 241 -17.64 5.52 3.10
N GLN A 242 -18.19 6.54 2.42
CA GLN A 242 -19.63 6.63 2.16
C GLN A 242 -20.08 5.48 1.24
N ALA A 243 -19.32 5.19 0.19
CA ALA A 243 -19.60 4.06 -0.68
C ALA A 243 -19.56 2.74 0.08
N LEU A 244 -18.53 2.52 0.92
CA LEU A 244 -18.42 1.34 1.78
C LEU A 244 -19.58 1.23 2.78
N ALA A 245 -19.98 2.33 3.41
CA ALA A 245 -21.08 2.35 4.36
C ALA A 245 -22.41 1.90 3.75
N ASN A 246 -22.61 2.15 2.45
CA ASN A 246 -23.82 1.77 1.73
C ASN A 246 -23.85 0.26 1.37
N THR A 247 -22.71 -0.43 1.43
CA THR A 247 -22.58 -1.85 1.02
C THR A 247 -22.19 -2.80 2.14
N ALA A 248 -21.78 -2.27 3.30
CA ALA A 248 -21.28 -3.07 4.40
C ALA A 248 -22.37 -3.95 5.05
N ASP A 249 -22.08 -5.24 5.13
CA ASP A 249 -22.85 -6.22 5.92
C ASP A 249 -21.89 -6.97 6.87
N PRO A 250 -22.02 -6.83 8.21
CA PRO A 250 -23.00 -5.99 8.90
C PRO A 250 -22.72 -4.49 8.75
N ALA A 251 -23.75 -3.67 8.96
CA ALA A 251 -23.66 -2.21 8.88
C ALA A 251 -22.56 -1.66 9.81
N ILE A 252 -21.75 -0.73 9.28
CA ILE A 252 -20.67 -0.10 10.05
C ILE A 252 -21.29 0.80 11.13
N PRO A 253 -20.88 0.66 12.41
CA PRO A 253 -21.36 1.52 13.49
C PRO A 253 -21.17 3.01 13.18
N ALA A 254 -22.18 3.83 13.50
CA ALA A 254 -22.17 5.27 13.21
C ALA A 254 -20.93 5.98 13.79
N SER A 255 -20.48 5.60 14.99
CA SER A 255 -19.28 6.15 15.62
C SER A 255 -18.00 5.88 14.79
N ARG A 256 -17.87 4.70 14.18
CA ARG A 256 -16.75 4.39 13.27
C ARG A 256 -16.85 5.16 11.97
N LEU A 257 -18.06 5.32 11.43
CA LEU A 257 -18.26 6.13 10.23
C LEU A 257 -17.93 7.61 10.48
N GLU A 258 -18.33 8.17 11.61
CA GLU A 258 -18.03 9.55 12.00
C GLU A 258 -16.52 9.80 12.16
N ALA A 259 -15.82 8.88 12.84
CA ALA A 259 -14.36 8.86 12.87
C ALA A 259 -13.74 8.88 11.47
N LEU A 260 -14.37 8.16 10.52
CA LEU A 260 -13.88 8.06 9.15
C LEU A 260 -14.27 9.24 8.23
N ARG A 261 -15.31 10.01 8.58
CA ARG A 261 -15.87 11.15 7.83
C ARG A 261 -15.05 12.43 7.91
N THR A 262 -14.00 12.49 8.73
CA THR A 262 -13.10 13.65 8.74
C THR A 262 -12.58 13.85 7.31
N PRO A 263 -12.83 15.03 6.69
CA PRO A 263 -12.57 15.24 5.28
C PRO A 263 -11.06 15.16 5.04
N ARG A 264 -10.66 14.01 4.49
CA ARG A 264 -9.26 13.65 4.28
C ARG A 264 -9.11 12.99 2.93
N SER A 265 -8.01 13.28 2.28
CA SER A 265 -7.62 12.58 1.07
C SER A 265 -6.27 11.95 1.29
N LEU A 266 -6.00 10.89 0.53
CA LEU A 266 -4.76 10.15 0.61
C LEU A 266 -4.18 10.00 -0.78
N VAL A 267 -2.88 10.19 -0.91
CA VAL A 267 -2.10 9.74 -2.06
C VAL A 267 -1.09 8.71 -1.61
N ALA A 268 -0.72 7.79 -2.49
CA ALA A 268 0.38 6.87 -2.27
C ALA A 268 1.18 6.61 -3.57
N ALA A 269 2.45 6.25 -3.42
CA ALA A 269 3.32 5.80 -4.48
C ALA A 269 3.97 4.47 -4.06
N VAL A 270 3.89 3.45 -4.92
CA VAL A 270 4.50 2.14 -4.73
C VAL A 270 5.82 2.09 -5.50
N LEU A 271 6.88 1.67 -4.84
CA LEU A 271 8.25 1.66 -5.35
C LEU A 271 8.80 0.25 -5.27
N VAL A 272 9.41 -0.22 -6.36
CA VAL A 272 10.13 -1.50 -6.37
C VAL A 272 11.60 -1.23 -6.08
N GLU A 273 12.07 -1.75 -4.94
CA GLU A 273 13.42 -1.56 -4.46
C GLU A 273 14.30 -2.80 -4.65
N ASN A 274 15.58 -2.69 -4.30
CA ASN A 274 16.51 -3.81 -4.43
C ASN A 274 16.24 -4.96 -3.45
N GLN A 275 15.63 -4.65 -2.29
CA GLN A 275 15.39 -5.60 -1.21
C GLN A 275 13.89 -5.84 -0.94
N GLY A 276 12.99 -5.28 -1.76
CA GLY A 276 11.55 -5.46 -1.59
C GLY A 276 10.73 -4.31 -2.18
N VAL A 277 9.67 -3.93 -1.49
CA VAL A 277 8.71 -2.91 -1.94
C VAL A 277 8.58 -1.83 -0.87
N ALA A 278 8.54 -0.57 -1.30
CA ALA A 278 8.24 0.56 -0.43
C ALA A 278 6.97 1.28 -0.90
N ILE A 279 6.17 1.76 0.04
CA ILE A 279 4.99 2.58 -0.20
C ILE A 279 5.18 3.88 0.57
N GLN A 280 5.14 5.00 -0.15
CA GLN A 280 5.11 6.32 0.45
C GLN A 280 3.70 6.87 0.30
N ALA A 281 3.06 7.22 1.41
CA ALA A 281 1.71 7.75 1.40
C ALA A 281 1.62 9.06 2.15
N ILE A 282 0.74 9.94 1.71
CA ILE A 282 0.46 11.21 2.38
C ILE A 282 -1.04 11.34 2.52
N SER A 283 -1.48 11.45 3.78
CA SER A 283 -2.85 11.82 4.12
C SER A 283 -2.87 13.27 4.54
N TRP A 284 -3.89 14.01 4.10
CA TRP A 284 -4.11 15.39 4.55
C TRP A 284 -5.54 15.64 4.95
N LEU A 285 -5.73 16.62 5.83
CA LEU A 285 -7.04 17.13 6.25
C LEU A 285 -7.44 18.33 5.39
N ASP A 286 -8.65 18.32 4.86
CA ASP A 286 -9.27 19.50 4.25
C ASP A 286 -9.50 20.58 5.30
N GLN A 287 -9.65 21.84 4.90
CA GLN A 287 -9.78 22.99 5.82
C GLN A 287 -10.86 22.75 6.90
N GLY A 288 -10.51 22.94 8.17
CA GLY A 288 -11.40 22.68 9.30
C GLY A 288 -10.70 22.72 10.65
N PRO A 289 -11.46 22.58 11.76
CA PRO A 289 -10.94 22.73 13.12
C PRO A 289 -10.05 21.57 13.59
N VAL A 290 -10.12 20.42 12.92
CA VAL A 290 -9.30 19.24 13.25
C VAL A 290 -7.90 19.43 12.66
N VAL A 291 -6.89 19.19 13.50
CA VAL A 291 -5.45 19.25 13.17
C VAL A 291 -4.68 18.10 13.82
N PHE A 292 -3.52 17.77 13.28
CA PHE A 292 -2.54 16.86 13.86
C PHE A 292 -1.62 17.59 14.84
N ASN A 293 -1.18 16.88 15.88
CA ASN A 293 -0.16 17.40 16.78
C ASN A 293 1.23 17.23 16.15
N THR A 294 2.01 18.31 16.06
CA THR A 294 3.31 18.35 15.38
C THR A 294 4.50 18.05 16.29
N SER A 295 4.31 17.98 17.61
CA SER A 295 5.41 17.85 18.57
C SER A 295 5.49 16.44 19.13
N ASN A 296 6.27 15.53 18.51
CA ASN A 296 6.48 14.21 19.11
C ASN A 296 7.54 13.26 18.47
N PRO A 297 8.84 13.33 18.79
CA PRO A 297 9.81 12.38 18.24
C PRO A 297 9.75 11.00 18.92
N ALA A 298 9.77 9.91 18.15
CA ALA A 298 9.77 8.52 18.62
C ALA A 298 11.07 7.79 18.22
N ASP A 299 12.23 8.25 18.71
CA ASP A 299 13.53 7.80 18.20
C ASP A 299 14.39 7.02 19.24
N GLN A 300 13.98 6.95 20.51
CA GLN A 300 14.82 6.38 21.57
C GLN A 300 14.52 4.91 21.85
N MET A 301 13.24 4.50 21.77
CA MET A 301 12.82 3.16 22.16
C MET A 301 13.42 2.02 21.32
N PRO A 302 13.61 2.16 19.98
CA PRO A 302 14.32 1.14 19.21
C PRO A 302 15.74 0.86 19.71
N GLN A 303 16.37 1.80 20.42
CA GLN A 303 17.72 1.60 20.94
C GLN A 303 17.77 0.89 22.31
N ARG A 304 16.61 0.63 22.91
CA ARG A 304 16.44 -0.03 24.22
C ARG A 304 15.94 -1.47 24.09
N LEU A 305 15.37 -1.82 22.94
CA LEU A 305 14.96 -3.17 22.61
C LEU A 305 16.12 -3.96 21.99
N PRO A 306 16.22 -5.29 22.23
CA PRO A 306 17.24 -6.13 21.63
C PRO A 306 16.99 -6.33 20.12
N ALA A 307 18.02 -6.72 19.38
CA ALA A 307 17.88 -7.03 17.96
C ALA A 307 16.95 -8.21 17.66
N SER A 308 16.67 -9.07 18.64
CA SER A 308 15.72 -10.20 18.56
C SER A 308 14.25 -9.80 18.80
N THR A 309 13.92 -8.51 18.72
CA THR A 309 12.52 -8.07 18.72
C THR A 309 11.80 -8.55 17.46
N LEU A 310 10.70 -9.28 17.65
CA LEU A 310 9.86 -9.84 16.60
C LEU A 310 8.80 -8.86 16.13
N ILE A 311 8.13 -8.19 17.06
CA ILE A 311 7.14 -7.14 16.78
C ILE A 311 7.47 -5.94 17.65
N MET A 312 7.37 -4.74 17.10
CA MET A 312 7.51 -3.48 17.81
C MET A 312 6.43 -2.50 17.37
N LEU A 313 5.83 -1.79 18.32
CA LEU A 313 5.07 -0.57 18.11
C LEU A 313 5.65 0.51 19.01
N SER A 314 5.99 1.68 18.47
CA SER A 314 6.36 2.87 19.24
C SER A 314 5.58 4.10 18.83
N THR A 315 5.38 4.97 19.80
CA THR A 315 4.76 6.28 19.65
C THR A 315 5.55 7.30 20.45
N GLY A 316 5.60 8.55 20.03
CA GLY A 316 6.38 9.56 20.76
C GLY A 316 5.73 10.04 22.07
N ASN A 317 4.41 9.86 22.24
CA ASN A 317 3.61 10.43 23.34
C ASN A 317 2.37 9.55 23.49
N PHE A 318 2.41 8.68 24.49
CA PHE A 318 1.31 7.75 24.71
C PHE A 318 0.02 8.45 25.15
N GLN A 319 0.12 9.50 25.97
CA GLN A 319 -1.06 10.28 26.38
C GLN A 319 -1.84 10.81 25.17
N GLN A 320 -1.16 11.42 24.19
CA GLN A 320 -1.79 11.88 22.95
C GLN A 320 -2.34 10.70 22.12
N PHE A 321 -1.57 9.62 22.00
CA PHE A 321 -2.03 8.42 21.30
C PHE A 321 -3.32 7.86 21.91
N TRP A 322 -3.42 7.80 23.24
CA TRP A 322 -4.61 7.32 23.95
C TRP A 322 -5.83 8.20 23.68
N GLU A 323 -5.68 9.53 23.67
CA GLU A 323 -6.76 10.45 23.34
C GLU A 323 -7.21 10.32 21.88
N ASP A 324 -6.28 10.17 20.94
CA ASP A 324 -6.60 9.94 19.53
C ASP A 324 -7.24 8.56 19.30
N PHE A 325 -6.88 7.56 20.12
CA PHE A 325 -7.50 6.24 20.10
C PHE A 325 -8.95 6.28 20.58
N LYS A 326 -9.21 6.91 21.73
CA LYS A 326 -10.59 7.13 22.24
C LYS A 326 -11.45 7.92 21.29
N ALA A 327 -10.89 8.96 20.66
CA ALA A 327 -11.62 9.79 19.71
C ALA A 327 -11.82 9.13 18.33
N GLY A 328 -11.31 7.91 18.11
CA GLY A 328 -11.39 7.21 16.82
C GLY A 328 -10.64 7.93 15.69
N ARG A 329 -9.63 8.75 16.01
CA ARG A 329 -8.91 9.56 15.01
C ARG A 329 -7.77 8.77 14.36
N GLN A 330 -7.38 9.19 13.15
CA GLN A 330 -6.24 8.62 12.41
C GLN A 330 -6.44 7.12 12.08
N LEU A 331 -5.41 6.29 12.30
CA LEU A 331 -5.45 4.84 12.11
C LEU A 331 -6.18 4.11 13.25
N SER A 332 -6.54 4.82 14.33
CA SER A 332 -7.12 4.21 15.52
C SER A 332 -8.48 3.55 15.24
N ALA A 333 -9.26 4.12 14.33
CA ALA A 333 -10.53 3.58 13.83
C ALA A 333 -10.41 2.24 13.07
N ALA A 334 -9.20 1.88 12.61
CA ALA A 334 -8.96 0.64 11.88
C ALA A 334 -8.56 -0.54 12.80
N PHE A 335 -8.21 -0.27 14.06
CA PHE A 335 -7.87 -1.35 14.99
C PHE A 335 -9.14 -2.06 15.50
N PRO A 336 -9.10 -3.40 15.65
CA PRO A 336 -10.24 -4.15 16.18
C PRO A 336 -10.43 -3.98 17.70
N LEU A 337 -9.47 -3.35 18.39
CA LEU A 337 -9.49 -3.13 19.83
C LEU A 337 -10.28 -1.87 20.18
N ARG A 338 -11.03 -1.91 21.30
CA ARG A 338 -11.75 -0.75 21.83
C ARG A 338 -10.99 -0.16 23.04
N PRO A 339 -10.72 1.15 23.07
CA PRO A 339 -10.02 1.78 24.19
C PRO A 339 -10.80 1.62 25.51
N GLU A 340 -12.13 1.66 25.47
CA GLU A 340 -12.98 1.48 26.66
C GLU A 340 -12.84 0.07 27.23
N GLU A 341 -12.68 -0.96 26.39
CA GLU A 341 -12.47 -2.33 26.85
C GLU A 341 -11.11 -2.50 27.51
N ILE A 342 -10.07 -1.86 26.98
CA ILE A 342 -8.74 -1.87 27.58
C ILE A 342 -8.78 -1.17 28.93
N ALA A 343 -9.37 0.03 29.01
CA ALA A 343 -9.53 0.77 30.26
C ALA A 343 -10.31 -0.05 31.31
N LEU A 344 -11.44 -0.64 30.92
CA LEU A 344 -12.26 -1.47 31.80
C LEU A 344 -11.53 -2.75 32.23
N GLY A 345 -10.76 -3.37 31.33
CA GLY A 345 -9.93 -4.53 31.65
C GLY A 345 -8.87 -4.21 32.70
N ILE A 346 -8.19 -3.07 32.57
CA ILE A 346 -7.23 -2.58 33.57
C ILE A 346 -7.93 -2.27 34.90
N GLN A 347 -9.06 -1.57 34.86
CA GLN A 347 -9.80 -1.20 36.06
C GLN A 347 -10.36 -2.41 36.82
N SER A 348 -10.92 -3.38 36.11
CA SER A 348 -11.48 -4.59 36.73
C SER A 348 -10.39 -5.48 37.33
N SER A 349 -9.24 -5.61 36.67
CA SER A 349 -8.12 -6.43 37.16
C SER A 349 -7.34 -5.76 38.29
N THR A 350 -7.05 -4.46 38.17
CA THR A 350 -6.14 -3.75 39.08
C THR A 350 -6.83 -2.76 40.03
N GLY A 351 -8.02 -2.29 39.69
CA GLY A 351 -8.68 -1.18 40.38
C GLY A 351 -8.18 0.20 39.95
N LEU A 352 -7.16 0.29 39.09
CA LEU A 352 -6.66 1.57 38.57
C LEU A 352 -7.51 2.07 37.41
N VAL A 353 -7.79 3.36 37.39
CA VAL A 353 -8.50 4.04 36.31
C VAL A 353 -7.48 4.53 35.28
N MET A 354 -7.64 4.12 34.03
CA MET A 354 -6.67 4.42 32.96
C MET A 354 -6.43 5.93 32.80
N GLU A 355 -7.50 6.72 32.77
CA GLU A 355 -7.48 8.17 32.61
C GLU A 355 -6.90 8.94 33.80
N GLU A 356 -7.02 8.40 35.01
CA GLU A 356 -6.67 9.10 36.25
C GLU A 356 -5.33 8.64 36.82
N ASP A 357 -5.06 7.34 36.78
CA ASP A 357 -3.93 6.72 37.47
C ASP A 357 -2.76 6.35 36.54
N LEU A 358 -3.00 6.20 35.23
CA LEU A 358 -1.99 5.72 34.27
C LEU A 358 -1.61 6.80 33.24
N VAL A 359 -2.55 7.19 32.38
CA VAL A 359 -2.31 8.12 31.27
C VAL A 359 -1.61 9.43 31.68
N PRO A 360 -1.91 10.08 32.82
CA PRO A 360 -1.32 11.39 33.15
C PRO A 360 0.20 11.42 33.27
N TRP A 361 0.83 10.32 33.70
CA TRP A 361 2.29 10.23 33.80
C TRP A 361 2.95 9.60 32.56
N MET A 362 2.15 9.13 31.60
CA MET A 362 2.62 8.48 30.37
C MET A 362 2.71 9.48 29.19
N GLY A 363 3.08 10.73 29.45
CA GLY A 363 3.15 11.81 28.45
C GLY A 363 4.38 11.79 27.54
N GLY A 364 5.17 10.72 27.54
CA GLY A 364 6.39 10.58 26.75
C GLY A 364 6.36 9.40 25.78
N GLU A 365 7.51 9.12 25.17
CA GLU A 365 7.70 8.04 24.20
C GLU A 365 7.34 6.70 24.84
N MET A 366 6.66 5.84 24.09
CA MET A 366 6.31 4.49 24.51
C MET A 366 6.72 3.50 23.43
N THR A 367 7.09 2.30 23.85
CA THR A 367 7.09 1.12 22.98
C THR A 367 6.36 -0.04 23.61
N LEU A 368 5.75 -0.85 22.77
CA LEU A 368 5.32 -2.22 23.03
C LEU A 368 6.12 -3.14 22.11
N GLY A 369 6.62 -4.25 22.63
CA GLY A 369 7.43 -5.20 21.87
C GLY A 369 7.12 -6.65 22.24
N ILE A 370 7.13 -7.51 21.24
CA ILE A 370 7.18 -8.97 21.42
C ILE A 370 8.59 -9.40 21.04
N LEU A 371 9.26 -10.10 21.95
CA LEU A 371 10.64 -10.56 21.79
C LEU A 371 10.67 -12.05 21.48
N GLU A 372 11.79 -12.52 20.94
CA GLU A 372 12.10 -13.95 20.97
C GLU A 372 12.39 -14.37 22.43
N PRO A 373 11.66 -15.36 22.98
CA PRO A 373 11.93 -15.83 24.34
C PRO A 373 13.32 -16.47 24.41
N PRO A 374 14.04 -16.33 25.53
CA PRO A 374 15.32 -17.00 25.71
C PRO A 374 15.14 -18.53 25.64
N ALA A 375 16.12 -19.22 25.06
CA ALA A 375 16.08 -20.67 24.95
C ALA A 375 15.97 -21.33 26.34
N PRO A 376 15.14 -22.38 26.51
CA PRO A 376 15.03 -23.10 27.77
C PRO A 376 16.40 -23.69 28.13
N SER A 377 16.86 -23.42 29.34
CA SER A 377 18.16 -23.91 29.80
C SER A 377 18.07 -25.36 30.24
N GLY A 378 18.69 -26.27 29.48
CA GLY A 378 19.19 -27.56 30.00
C GLY A 378 18.17 -28.61 30.42
N SER A 379 16.95 -28.65 29.86
CA SER A 379 15.99 -29.73 30.11
C SER A 379 15.54 -30.41 28.81
N ASP A 380 15.49 -31.76 28.82
CA ASP A 380 14.87 -32.58 27.76
C ASP A 380 13.33 -32.53 27.78
N ALA A 381 12.74 -31.71 28.66
CA ALA A 381 11.30 -31.52 28.77
C ALA A 381 10.80 -30.57 27.67
N PRO A 382 9.59 -30.79 27.12
CA PRO A 382 8.99 -29.83 26.18
C PRO A 382 8.95 -28.43 26.79
N ALA A 383 9.44 -27.44 26.06
CA ALA A 383 9.44 -26.05 26.51
C ALA A 383 7.99 -25.61 26.76
N MET A 384 7.69 -25.19 27.99
CA MET A 384 6.41 -24.54 28.28
C MET A 384 6.33 -23.22 27.49
N PRO A 385 5.14 -22.84 26.99
CA PRO A 385 4.99 -21.57 26.31
C PRO A 385 5.40 -20.39 27.21
N ASN A 386 6.39 -19.61 26.79
CA ASN A 386 6.88 -18.43 27.50
C ASN A 386 6.44 -17.17 26.77
N PRO A 387 5.44 -16.41 27.26
CA PRO A 387 5.10 -15.12 26.67
C PRO A 387 6.32 -14.19 26.80
N ALA A 388 6.63 -13.42 25.75
CA ALA A 388 7.82 -12.57 25.72
C ALA A 388 7.43 -11.13 25.38
N LEU A 389 6.72 -10.47 26.30
CA LEU A 389 6.24 -9.10 26.10
C LEU A 389 7.11 -8.11 26.86
N VAL A 390 7.39 -6.97 26.23
CA VAL A 390 7.98 -5.80 26.88
C VAL A 390 7.18 -4.55 26.53
N MET A 391 6.92 -3.73 27.54
CA MET A 391 6.42 -2.37 27.39
C MET A 391 7.45 -1.44 28.02
N MET A 392 7.72 -0.30 27.37
CA MET A 392 8.50 0.78 28.00
C MET A 392 7.81 2.10 27.77
N VAL A 393 7.81 2.96 28.79
CA VAL A 393 7.18 4.28 28.75
C VAL A 393 8.12 5.28 29.40
N LYS A 394 8.43 6.36 28.68
CA LYS A 394 9.09 7.52 29.23
C LYS A 394 8.09 8.32 30.05
N ALA A 395 8.25 8.32 31.37
CA ALA A 395 7.36 9.00 32.28
C ALA A 395 7.51 10.53 32.14
N SER A 396 6.39 11.24 32.07
CA SER A 396 6.33 12.70 32.22
C SER A 396 6.35 13.12 33.70
N ASP A 397 5.91 12.23 34.59
CA ASP A 397 5.90 12.42 36.05
C ASP A 397 6.36 11.12 36.73
N ARG A 398 7.59 11.14 37.26
CA ARG A 398 8.20 9.96 37.90
C ARG A 398 7.55 9.59 39.23
N ASP A 399 7.09 10.58 39.99
CA ASP A 399 6.49 10.34 41.31
C ASP A 399 5.10 9.73 41.15
N ALA A 400 4.30 10.25 40.22
CA ALA A 400 3.00 9.67 39.86
C ALA A 400 3.15 8.23 39.31
N ALA A 401 4.12 7.99 38.43
CA ALA A 401 4.42 6.65 37.93
C ALA A 401 4.82 5.69 39.05
N THR A 402 5.67 6.13 39.98
CA THR A 402 6.11 5.32 41.13
C THR A 402 4.93 4.98 42.05
N ALA A 403 4.02 5.94 42.29
CA ALA A 403 2.81 5.69 43.06
C ALA A 403 1.89 4.66 42.38
N ALA A 404 1.71 4.74 41.06
CA ALA A 404 0.92 3.77 40.30
C ALA A 404 1.54 2.36 40.37
N LEU A 405 2.86 2.23 40.16
CA LEU A 405 3.58 0.96 40.27
C LEU A 405 3.48 0.34 41.67
N ASN A 406 3.53 1.16 42.73
CA ASN A 406 3.35 0.68 44.11
C ASN A 406 1.94 0.15 44.37
N ARG A 407 0.91 0.78 43.80
CA ARG A 407 -0.47 0.25 43.86
C ARG A 407 -0.58 -1.07 43.11
N LEU A 408 0.05 -1.20 41.94
CA LEU A 408 0.11 -2.47 41.22
C LEU A 408 0.80 -3.56 42.05
N ASN A 409 1.92 -3.25 42.70
CA ASN A 409 2.60 -4.19 43.60
C ASN A 409 1.65 -4.73 44.68
N ALA A 410 0.88 -3.84 45.33
CA ALA A 410 -0.10 -4.24 46.35
C ALA A 410 -1.21 -5.14 45.77
N VAL A 411 -1.74 -4.80 44.59
CA VAL A 411 -2.73 -5.64 43.90
C VAL A 411 -2.19 -7.04 43.63
N MET A 412 -0.97 -7.15 43.10
CA MET A 412 -0.37 -8.43 42.75
C MET A 412 -0.12 -9.30 43.99
N ALA A 413 0.34 -8.70 45.09
CA ALA A 413 0.53 -9.40 46.36
C ALA A 413 -0.81 -9.80 47.01
N ASP A 414 -1.75 -8.87 47.15
CA ASP A 414 -2.92 -9.05 48.01
C ASP A 414 -4.07 -9.78 47.30
N ARG A 415 -4.36 -9.40 46.05
CA ARG A 415 -5.47 -9.97 45.27
C ARG A 415 -5.07 -11.26 44.58
N TYR A 416 -3.90 -11.27 43.94
CA TYR A 416 -3.46 -12.38 43.11
C TYR A 416 -2.50 -13.34 43.80
N ARG A 417 -2.01 -13.01 45.00
CA ARG A 417 -1.07 -13.83 45.80
C ARG A 417 0.25 -14.11 45.08
N TYR A 418 0.69 -13.18 44.23
CA TYR A 418 2.02 -13.25 43.63
C TYR A 418 3.06 -12.91 44.68
N ARG A 419 4.23 -13.56 44.60
CA ARG A 419 5.40 -13.12 45.36
C ARG A 419 5.92 -11.84 44.70
N VAL A 420 6.00 -10.77 45.47
CA VAL A 420 6.57 -9.49 45.02
C VAL A 420 7.93 -9.33 45.66
N GLU A 421 8.98 -9.30 44.84
CA GLU A 421 10.36 -9.22 45.30
C GLU A 421 11.18 -8.23 44.46
N THR A 422 12.15 -7.57 45.08
CA THR A 422 13.07 -6.66 44.39
C THR A 422 14.44 -7.30 44.27
N VAL A 423 14.96 -7.37 43.06
CA VAL A 423 16.30 -7.90 42.74
C VAL A 423 17.15 -6.80 42.10
N ASP A 424 18.45 -6.79 42.39
CA ASP A 424 19.41 -5.97 41.66
C ASP A 424 19.94 -6.76 40.46
N GLN A 425 19.86 -6.17 39.28
CA GLN A 425 20.37 -6.76 38.05
C GLN A 425 21.11 -5.70 37.25
N GLY A 426 22.43 -5.84 37.16
CA GLY A 426 23.28 -4.87 36.45
C GLY A 426 23.19 -3.46 37.03
N GLY A 427 22.97 -3.32 38.35
CA GLY A 427 22.82 -2.02 39.03
C GLY A 427 21.45 -1.36 38.84
N VAL A 428 20.47 -2.10 38.31
CA VAL A 428 19.07 -1.66 38.21
C VAL A 428 18.24 -2.47 39.21
N ALA A 429 17.48 -1.77 40.06
CA ALA A 429 16.51 -2.40 40.95
C ALA A 429 15.26 -2.78 40.16
N ILE A 430 14.93 -4.07 40.16
CA ILE A 430 13.82 -4.67 39.40
C ILE A 430 12.85 -5.30 40.37
N THR A 431 11.58 -4.92 40.28
CA THR A 431 10.51 -5.57 41.04
C THR A 431 9.89 -6.67 40.20
N GLN A 432 9.92 -7.90 40.71
CA GLN A 432 9.36 -9.08 40.06
C GLN A 432 8.05 -9.47 40.75
N TRP A 433 7.08 -9.89 39.95
CA TRP A 433 5.83 -10.52 40.38
C TRP A 433 5.87 -11.97 39.90
N VAL A 434 6.09 -12.89 40.83
CA VAL A 434 6.19 -14.32 40.55
C VAL A 434 4.90 -15.00 40.96
N ALA A 435 4.21 -15.60 39.99
CA ALA A 435 2.98 -16.35 40.23
C ALA A 435 3.26 -17.61 41.07
N PRO A 436 2.26 -18.16 41.78
CA PRO A 436 2.40 -19.46 42.44
C PRO A 436 2.90 -20.54 41.47
N PHE A 437 3.74 -21.44 41.98
CA PHE A 437 4.41 -22.51 41.23
C PHE A 437 5.34 -22.03 40.11
N ASP A 438 5.80 -20.78 40.19
CA ASP A 438 6.69 -20.13 39.22
C ASP A 438 6.15 -20.17 37.76
N SER A 439 4.82 -20.27 37.62
CA SER A 439 4.14 -20.46 36.32
C SER A 439 4.24 -19.25 35.39
N LEU A 440 4.43 -18.06 35.95
CA LEU A 440 4.58 -16.80 35.22
C LEU A 440 5.43 -15.84 36.04
N THR A 441 6.33 -15.12 35.38
CA THR A 441 7.05 -13.99 35.96
C THR A 441 6.71 -12.73 35.17
N MET A 442 6.35 -11.67 35.88
CA MET A 442 6.28 -10.32 35.34
C MET A 442 7.27 -9.45 36.09
N ALA A 443 7.77 -8.39 35.49
CA ALA A 443 8.66 -7.47 36.19
C ALA A 443 8.49 -6.02 35.73
N HIS A 444 8.84 -5.09 36.60
CA HIS A 444 8.98 -3.69 36.25
C HIS A 444 10.18 -3.05 36.95
N GLY A 445 10.60 -1.90 36.42
CA GLY A 445 11.68 -1.13 36.99
C GLY A 445 11.97 0.14 36.18
N TRP A 446 13.02 0.85 36.59
CA TRP A 446 13.43 2.10 35.98
C TRP A 446 14.72 1.91 35.19
N LEU A 447 14.69 2.33 33.92
CA LEU A 447 15.88 2.53 33.09
C LEU A 447 16.30 4.01 33.14
N GLU A 448 17.50 4.29 32.62
CA GLU A 448 18.01 5.65 32.46
C GLU A 448 17.06 6.52 31.62
N GLY A 449 16.88 7.79 32.02
CA GLY A 449 16.05 8.77 31.31
C GLY A 449 14.56 8.69 31.64
N ASP A 450 14.22 8.29 32.88
CA ASP A 450 12.85 8.17 33.40
C ASP A 450 11.97 7.22 32.56
N VAL A 451 12.56 6.13 32.10
CA VAL A 451 11.84 5.10 31.35
C VAL A 451 11.46 3.97 32.29
N VAL A 452 10.16 3.80 32.52
CA VAL A 452 9.61 2.62 33.17
C VAL A 452 9.58 1.49 32.15
N PHE A 453 10.00 0.29 32.54
CA PHE A 453 9.74 -0.92 31.75
C PHE A 453 8.77 -1.84 32.49
N PHE A 454 8.02 -2.63 31.72
CA PHE A 454 7.21 -3.73 32.19
C PHE A 454 7.46 -4.95 31.29
N THR A 455 7.73 -6.12 31.86
CA THR A 455 7.94 -7.37 31.12
C THR A 455 6.97 -8.44 31.58
N ILE A 456 6.57 -9.30 30.65
CA ILE A 456 5.82 -10.54 30.91
C ILE A 456 6.64 -11.67 30.30
N GLY A 457 6.96 -12.67 31.11
CA GLY A 457 7.74 -13.84 30.71
C GLY A 457 8.95 -14.10 31.59
N GLN A 458 9.37 -15.36 31.65
CA GLN A 458 10.60 -15.74 32.33
C GLN A 458 11.82 -15.32 31.48
N GLY A 459 12.85 -14.74 32.12
CA GLY A 459 14.11 -14.34 31.47
C GLY A 459 14.01 -13.14 30.51
N ILE A 460 12.83 -12.53 30.35
CA ILE A 460 12.64 -11.41 29.41
C ILE A 460 13.39 -10.17 29.87
N THR A 461 13.50 -9.95 31.18
CA THR A 461 14.22 -8.80 31.72
C THR A 461 15.71 -8.85 31.41
N ASP A 462 16.30 -10.04 31.27
CA ASP A 462 17.72 -10.24 30.88
C ASP A 462 18.02 -9.75 29.46
N LEU A 463 16.97 -9.63 28.62
CA LEU A 463 17.11 -9.15 27.25
C LEU A 463 17.15 -7.62 27.16
N ILE A 464 16.78 -6.91 28.22
CA ILE A 464 16.67 -5.44 28.26
C ILE A 464 17.48 -4.78 29.39
N VAL A 465 17.85 -5.55 30.44
CA VAL A 465 18.67 -5.09 31.56
C VAL A 465 19.85 -6.05 31.78
N PRO A 466 21.11 -5.60 31.70
CA PRO A 466 21.53 -4.26 31.25
C PRO A 466 21.17 -4.01 29.77
N ARG A 467 21.37 -2.78 29.30
CA ARG A 467 21.04 -2.39 27.92
C ARG A 467 21.59 -3.41 26.90
N PRO A 468 20.79 -3.85 25.91
CA PRO A 468 21.20 -4.92 25.00
C PRO A 468 22.44 -4.54 24.19
N ASN A 469 23.38 -5.47 24.07
CA ASN A 469 24.62 -5.31 23.30
C ASN A 469 24.37 -5.03 21.80
N ARG A 470 23.29 -5.60 21.26
CA ARG A 470 22.77 -5.28 19.92
C ARG A 470 21.34 -4.80 20.05
N ALA A 471 21.15 -3.50 19.82
CA ALA A 471 19.83 -2.89 19.87
C ALA A 471 19.08 -3.04 18.54
N LEU A 472 17.75 -3.05 18.58
CA LEU A 472 16.88 -3.10 17.41
C LEU A 472 17.19 -1.99 16.40
N ALA A 473 17.49 -0.77 16.87
CA ALA A 473 17.90 0.36 16.02
C ALA A 473 19.11 0.07 15.11
N THR A 474 19.93 -0.92 15.47
CA THR A 474 21.11 -1.36 14.70
C THR A 474 20.88 -2.64 13.89
N ALA A 475 19.71 -3.29 14.04
CA ALA A 475 19.36 -4.49 13.30
C ALA A 475 19.13 -4.15 11.82
N SER A 476 19.71 -4.93 10.92
CA SER A 476 19.65 -4.68 9.48
C SER A 476 18.21 -4.67 8.94
N ALA A 477 17.36 -5.57 9.43
CA ALA A 477 15.94 -5.64 9.05
C ALA A 477 15.17 -4.37 9.47
N PHE A 478 15.43 -3.86 10.67
CA PHE A 478 14.82 -2.63 11.16
C PHE A 478 15.30 -1.41 10.36
N GLN A 479 16.61 -1.29 10.12
CA GLN A 479 17.18 -0.19 9.33
C GLN A 479 16.72 -0.22 7.87
N ALA A 480 16.63 -1.40 7.26
CA ALA A 480 16.17 -1.56 5.89
C ALA A 480 14.72 -1.11 5.70
N THR A 481 13.87 -1.29 6.73
CA THR A 481 12.45 -0.99 6.64
C THR A 481 12.05 0.38 7.18
N THR A 482 12.82 0.97 8.11
CA THR A 482 12.48 2.25 8.76
C THR A 482 13.49 3.36 8.48
N GLY A 483 14.69 3.05 7.98
CA GLY A 483 15.81 3.98 7.91
C GLY A 483 15.69 5.11 6.88
N ARG A 484 14.73 5.00 5.94
CA ARG A 484 14.49 5.99 4.88
C ARG A 484 13.43 7.04 5.23
N ALA A 485 12.68 6.80 6.30
CA ALA A 485 11.67 7.72 6.76
C ALA A 485 12.28 9.09 7.10
N PRO A 486 11.57 10.20 6.85
CA PRO A 486 11.99 11.50 7.36
C PRO A 486 12.16 11.45 8.89
N ARG A 487 13.08 12.27 9.41
CA ARG A 487 13.31 12.42 10.85
C ARG A 487 13.12 13.88 11.28
N PRO A 488 12.64 14.13 12.52
CA PRO A 488 12.10 13.15 13.45
C PRO A 488 10.79 12.53 12.91
N ASN A 489 10.51 11.29 13.29
CA ASN A 489 9.22 10.65 13.01
C ASN A 489 8.45 10.46 14.32
N ASN A 490 7.14 10.20 14.22
CA ASN A 490 6.22 10.16 15.35
C ASN A 490 5.94 8.75 15.89
N GLY A 491 6.54 7.72 15.28
CA GLY A 491 6.37 6.35 15.69
C GLY A 491 6.86 5.35 14.65
N HIS A 492 7.24 4.17 15.15
CA HIS A 492 7.59 3.02 14.34
C HIS A 492 6.63 1.87 14.61
N PHE A 493 6.27 1.15 13.55
CA PHE A 493 5.80 -0.22 13.66
C PHE A 493 6.77 -1.12 12.91
N PHE A 494 7.13 -2.27 13.49
CA PHE A 494 8.06 -3.21 12.88
C PHE A 494 7.63 -4.64 13.17
N ILE A 495 7.75 -5.51 12.16
CA ILE A 495 7.59 -6.96 12.28
C ILE A 495 8.78 -7.62 11.59
N ASN A 496 9.44 -8.53 12.29
CA ASN A 496 10.46 -9.43 11.75
C ASN A 496 9.82 -10.78 11.43
N LEU A 497 9.27 -10.91 10.23
CA LEU A 497 8.54 -12.11 9.79
C LEU A 497 9.45 -13.32 9.65
N ARG A 498 10.72 -13.10 9.28
CA ARG A 498 11.72 -14.16 9.15
C ARG A 498 11.98 -14.85 10.49
N ASP A 499 12.27 -14.07 11.54
CA ASP A 499 12.58 -14.63 12.86
C ASP A 499 11.30 -15.09 13.55
N MET A 500 10.16 -14.44 13.29
CA MET A 500 8.87 -14.89 13.81
C MET A 500 8.47 -16.28 13.30
N ALA A 501 8.85 -16.64 12.07
CA ALA A 501 8.59 -17.96 11.50
C ALA A 501 9.40 -19.10 12.16
N THR A 502 10.44 -18.79 12.94
CA THR A 502 11.24 -19.78 13.67
C THR A 502 10.79 -19.96 15.13
N VAL A 503 9.85 -19.12 15.61
CA VAL A 503 9.34 -19.21 16.97
C VAL A 503 8.21 -20.21 17.05
N GLU A 504 8.46 -21.33 17.71
CA GLU A 504 7.46 -22.36 17.98
C GLU A 504 6.67 -22.04 19.27
N ASN A 505 5.41 -22.48 19.34
CA ASN A 505 4.57 -22.41 20.55
C ASN A 505 4.40 -21.03 21.18
N SER A 506 4.41 -19.96 20.39
CA SER A 506 4.17 -18.60 20.91
C SER A 506 2.71 -18.39 21.31
N LEU A 507 2.51 -17.78 22.49
CA LEU A 507 1.19 -17.40 23.00
C LEU A 507 0.68 -16.06 22.45
N LEU A 508 1.59 -15.20 21.96
CA LEU A 508 1.30 -13.80 21.63
C LEU A 508 1.32 -13.53 20.13
N LEU A 509 1.97 -14.38 19.35
CA LEU A 509 2.13 -14.16 17.92
C LEU A 509 0.89 -14.65 17.17
N PRO A 510 0.36 -13.85 16.24
CA PRO A 510 -0.71 -14.31 15.37
C PRO A 510 -0.20 -15.42 14.44
N PRO A 511 -1.08 -16.34 14.00
CA PRO A 511 -0.70 -17.30 12.97
C PRO A 511 -0.29 -16.56 11.70
N LEU A 512 0.81 -17.02 11.10
CA LEU A 512 1.32 -16.47 9.85
C LEU A 512 0.51 -17.00 8.66
N PRO A 513 0.15 -16.17 7.68
CA PRO A 513 -0.48 -16.64 6.45
C PRO A 513 0.50 -17.53 5.69
N THR A 514 0.11 -18.78 5.46
CA THR A 514 0.93 -19.79 4.76
C THR A 514 0.69 -19.83 3.26
N GLU A 515 -0.45 -19.31 2.79
CA GLU A 515 -0.88 -19.37 1.39
C GLU A 515 -1.18 -17.97 0.83
N GLY A 516 -1.18 -17.87 -0.50
CA GLY A 516 -1.50 -16.66 -1.25
C GLY A 516 -0.31 -15.75 -1.56
N LEU A 517 -0.59 -14.67 -2.29
CA LEU A 517 0.40 -13.71 -2.80
C LEU A 517 1.23 -13.02 -1.70
N ILE A 518 0.73 -13.01 -0.47
CA ILE A 518 1.33 -12.38 0.71
C ILE A 518 1.67 -13.47 1.75
N SER A 519 2.16 -14.63 1.30
CA SER A 519 2.60 -15.67 2.24
C SER A 519 3.81 -15.19 3.05
N ALA A 520 3.86 -15.57 4.33
CA ALA A 520 4.96 -15.21 5.21
C ALA A 520 6.32 -15.78 4.73
N ALA A 521 6.32 -16.81 3.88
CA ALA A 521 7.53 -17.38 3.30
C ALA A 521 8.23 -16.43 2.30
N ALA A 522 7.50 -15.49 1.70
CA ALA A 522 8.05 -14.48 0.78
C ALA A 522 8.50 -13.20 1.49
N LEU A 523 7.92 -12.90 2.65
CA LEU A 523 8.17 -11.68 3.42
C LEU A 523 9.27 -11.89 4.46
N GLU A 524 10.15 -10.92 4.64
CA GLU A 524 11.21 -11.01 5.65
C GLU A 524 10.98 -10.06 6.81
N ALA A 525 10.61 -8.82 6.53
CA ALA A 525 10.27 -7.83 7.54
C ALA A 525 9.36 -6.75 6.96
N ILE A 526 8.56 -6.13 7.83
CA ILE A 526 7.73 -4.97 7.52
C ILE A 526 8.10 -3.88 8.51
N GLY A 527 8.31 -2.67 8.02
CA GLY A 527 8.46 -1.48 8.84
C GLY A 527 7.50 -0.39 8.36
N VAL A 528 6.92 0.33 9.30
CA VAL A 528 6.06 1.49 9.05
C VAL A 528 6.56 2.63 9.93
N THR A 529 6.62 3.82 9.35
CA THR A 529 6.87 5.05 10.10
C THR A 529 5.80 6.08 9.78
N ALA A 530 5.33 6.81 10.79
CA ALA A 530 4.45 7.95 10.61
C ALA A 530 5.22 9.24 10.88
N THR A 531 5.12 10.22 9.99
CA THR A 531 5.75 11.53 10.13
C THR A 531 4.70 12.63 9.93
N VAL A 532 4.44 13.41 10.97
CA VAL A 532 3.60 14.61 10.90
C VAL A 532 4.40 15.70 10.19
N LEU A 533 4.06 15.99 8.93
CA LEU A 533 4.71 17.03 8.12
C LEU A 533 4.19 18.43 8.46
N SER A 534 2.92 18.52 8.86
CA SER A 534 2.28 19.73 9.36
C SER A 534 1.08 19.37 10.23
N ASP A 535 0.45 20.37 10.83
CA ASP A 535 -0.83 20.23 11.53
C ASP A 535 -1.99 19.73 10.65
N ARG A 536 -1.78 19.56 9.33
CA ARG A 536 -2.77 19.00 8.40
C ARG A 536 -2.26 17.87 7.52
N GLN A 537 -1.00 17.46 7.63
CA GLN A 537 -0.40 16.44 6.76
C GLN A 537 0.38 15.41 7.56
N VAL A 538 0.10 14.13 7.29
CA VAL A 538 0.88 13.00 7.81
C VAL A 538 1.39 12.18 6.63
N ARG A 539 2.69 11.91 6.64
CA ARG A 539 3.35 10.98 5.74
C ARG A 539 3.52 9.63 6.41
N TYR A 540 3.24 8.57 5.66
CA TYR A 540 3.50 7.20 6.04
C TYR A 540 4.53 6.61 5.07
N ASP A 541 5.58 6.00 5.60
CA ASP A 541 6.51 5.19 4.83
C ASP A 541 6.36 3.73 5.30
N ILE A 542 5.91 2.86 4.40
CA ILE A 542 5.72 1.43 4.64
C ILE A 542 6.73 0.70 3.76
N THR A 543 7.66 -0.02 4.36
CA THR A 543 8.67 -0.79 3.61
C THR A 543 8.60 -2.24 4.00
N THR A 544 8.51 -3.10 3.00
CA THR A 544 8.51 -4.54 3.15
C THR A 544 9.76 -5.09 2.48
N THR A 545 10.62 -5.77 3.25
CA THR A 545 11.72 -6.53 2.67
C THR A 545 11.24 -7.92 2.29
N LEU A 546 11.62 -8.36 1.09
CA LEU A 546 11.17 -9.60 0.48
C LEU A 546 12.36 -10.51 0.22
N ARG A 547 12.13 -11.82 0.36
CA ARG A 547 13.11 -12.83 -0.04
C ARG A 547 13.34 -12.70 -1.54
N ARG A 548 14.60 -12.69 -1.98
CA ARG A 548 14.93 -12.77 -3.40
C ARG A 548 14.80 -14.21 -3.89
N GLY A 549 13.91 -14.42 -4.86
CA GLY A 549 13.66 -15.70 -5.51
C GLY A 549 14.46 -15.88 -6.78
N ASN A 550 13.95 -16.75 -7.66
CA ASN A 550 14.56 -17.01 -8.96
C ASN A 550 14.36 -15.84 -9.92
N ARG A 551 15.20 -15.76 -10.96
CA ARG A 551 14.95 -14.82 -12.05
C ARG A 551 13.67 -15.24 -12.79
N PRO A 552 12.68 -14.34 -12.93
CA PRO A 552 11.43 -14.69 -13.57
C PRO A 552 11.62 -14.94 -15.07
N GLY A 553 10.95 -15.97 -15.59
CA GLY A 553 10.84 -16.23 -17.03
C GLY A 553 9.86 -15.26 -17.73
N PRO A 554 9.66 -15.39 -19.05
CA PRO A 554 8.60 -14.67 -19.74
C PRO A 554 7.22 -15.05 -19.17
N LEU A 555 6.29 -14.09 -19.07
CA LEU A 555 4.89 -14.41 -18.77
C LEU A 555 4.27 -15.18 -19.94
N PRO A 556 3.37 -16.13 -19.69
CA PRO A 556 2.61 -16.81 -20.73
C PRO A 556 1.96 -15.80 -21.69
N ALA A 557 2.01 -16.08 -22.99
CA ALA A 557 1.28 -15.29 -23.99
C ALA A 557 -0.24 -15.45 -23.76
N PRO A 558 -1.05 -14.40 -24.02
CA PRO A 558 -2.50 -14.51 -23.92
C PRO A 558 -3.04 -15.59 -24.86
N ALA A 559 -4.07 -16.31 -24.42
CA ALA A 559 -4.71 -17.35 -25.23
C ALA A 559 -5.24 -16.73 -26.55
N GLY A 560 -4.80 -17.26 -27.70
CA GLY A 560 -5.18 -16.77 -29.03
C GLY A 560 -4.13 -15.94 -29.76
N ALA A 561 -3.00 -15.59 -29.13
CA ALA A 561 -1.85 -15.04 -29.85
C ALA A 561 -1.15 -16.17 -30.60
N ALA A 562 -1.32 -16.24 -31.93
CA ALA A 562 -0.48 -17.09 -32.76
C ALA A 562 0.99 -16.76 -32.48
N ALA A 563 1.79 -17.78 -32.15
CA ALA A 563 3.24 -17.61 -32.06
C ALA A 563 3.75 -17.06 -33.40
N PRO A 564 4.73 -16.15 -33.43
CA PRO A 564 5.39 -15.81 -34.68
C PRO A 564 5.93 -17.12 -35.27
N GLU A 565 5.43 -17.48 -36.44
CA GLU A 565 5.90 -18.62 -37.20
C GLU A 565 7.41 -18.42 -37.39
N VAL A 566 8.20 -19.30 -36.77
CA VAL A 566 9.64 -19.35 -37.03
C VAL A 566 9.75 -19.72 -38.50
N GLU A 567 10.12 -18.75 -39.34
CA GLU A 567 10.43 -19.03 -40.74
C GLU A 567 11.41 -20.21 -40.77
N PRO A 568 11.07 -21.34 -41.41
CA PRO A 568 12.01 -22.42 -41.57
C PRO A 568 13.20 -21.87 -42.35
N SER A 569 14.40 -22.08 -41.80
CA SER A 569 15.65 -21.78 -42.50
C SER A 569 15.60 -22.43 -43.88
N PRO A 570 16.00 -21.73 -44.96
CA PRO A 570 15.96 -22.32 -46.29
C PRO A 570 16.85 -23.57 -46.32
N ASP A 571 16.29 -24.68 -46.79
CA ASP A 571 16.98 -25.95 -46.96
C ASP A 571 18.26 -25.76 -47.80
N PRO A 572 19.35 -26.46 -47.46
CA PRO A 572 20.59 -26.38 -48.22
C PRO A 572 20.40 -26.94 -49.63
N GLU A 573 20.86 -26.19 -50.63
CA GLU A 573 20.86 -26.57 -52.05
C GLU A 573 21.39 -28.00 -52.26
N PRO A 574 20.71 -28.83 -53.07
CA PRO A 574 21.18 -30.17 -53.38
C PRO A 574 22.47 -30.10 -54.20
N SER A 575 23.50 -30.82 -53.74
CA SER A 575 24.78 -30.98 -54.45
C SER A 575 24.58 -31.63 -55.83
N PRO A 576 25.32 -31.20 -56.87
CA PRO A 576 25.15 -31.71 -58.21
C PRO A 576 25.65 -33.16 -58.34
N GLU A 577 24.81 -34.00 -58.94
CA GLU A 577 25.06 -35.42 -59.21
C GLU A 577 26.12 -35.59 -60.33
N PRO A 578 27.04 -36.58 -60.24
CA PRO A 578 28.19 -36.66 -61.14
C PRO A 578 27.83 -37.26 -62.51
N ALA A 579 28.47 -36.73 -63.56
CA ALA A 579 28.29 -37.14 -64.95
C ALA A 579 28.66 -38.61 -65.20
N PRO A 580 27.93 -39.35 -66.06
CA PRO A 580 28.22 -40.75 -66.34
C PRO A 580 29.46 -40.92 -67.24
N GLU A 581 30.29 -41.90 -66.88
CA GLU A 581 31.47 -42.35 -67.62
C GLU A 581 31.13 -42.79 -69.04
N ALA A 582 31.87 -42.25 -70.00
CA ALA A 582 31.94 -42.78 -71.36
C ALA A 582 32.78 -44.07 -71.37
N ASN A 583 32.27 -45.13 -72.01
CA ASN A 583 33.06 -46.31 -72.36
C ASN A 583 32.82 -46.65 -73.85
N PRO A 584 33.83 -47.17 -74.56
CA PRO A 584 33.97 -46.96 -76.00
C PRO A 584 33.24 -48.03 -76.82
N GLN A 585 32.58 -47.58 -77.89
CA GLN A 585 32.78 -48.02 -79.28
C GLN A 585 31.91 -47.20 -80.23
#